data_AF-A0ABD3QRB3-F1
#
_entry.id   AF-A0ABD3QRB3-F1
#
_cell.length_a   1.000
_cell.length_b   1.000
_cell.length_c   1.000
_cell.angle_alpha   90.00
_cell.angle_beta   90.00
_cell.angle_gamma   90.00
#
_symmetry.space_group_name_H-M   'P 1'
#
loop_
_entity.id
_entity.type
_entity.pdbx_description
1 polymer ?
#
loop_
_entity_poly.entity_id
_entity_poly.type
_entity_poly.pdbx_seq_one_letter_code
_entity_poly.pdbx_strand_id
1 'polypeptide(L)'
;MKIPDDDEFRLVATVLEEEDVHNRGGQLLGDFLASAATVLSPRGEIHVALCDGQGGCSATTLQEWRGSWTASMLAADAGLLLARVLPYEPRYRLSSHRGVDRPFKLGENPAMHVFVRPDGVVEAPRDIQLCCRHELHVVVPQDGDDDLDAAAADAGIVHSIDSILEGDAVRDIIQDRCVPDGVRVEVPARQIVEVNESPHGPHRVAVFLVAYCGERHPVTRDMADQWRGMAEEEVSRHVPLRENRRGRTVSRPFPYPALYPEIKYRHVWLDQLMSSLPESS
;
A
#
# COMPACT_ATOMS: atom_id res chain seq x y z
N MET A 1 19.65 38.39 14.76
CA MET A 1 19.60 37.98 13.34
C MET A 1 18.27 37.30 13.13
N LYS A 2 17.27 38.02 12.58
CA LYS A 2 15.95 37.43 12.27
C LYS A 2 16.14 36.64 10.97
N ILE A 3 15.92 35.33 11.04
CA ILE A 3 15.82 34.47 9.86
C ILE A 3 14.48 34.84 9.19
N PRO A 4 14.42 35.11 7.88
CA PRO A 4 13.16 35.43 7.20
C PRO A 4 12.20 34.23 7.30
N ASP A 5 10.92 34.49 7.60
CA ASP A 5 9.85 33.47 7.71
C ASP A 5 9.44 32.84 6.37
N ASP A 6 10.12 33.16 5.27
CA ASP A 6 9.73 32.78 3.88
C ASP A 6 10.74 31.87 3.17
N ASP A 7 11.76 31.33 3.86
CA ASP A 7 12.71 30.43 3.20
C ASP A 7 12.11 29.03 3.00
N GLU A 8 11.62 28.80 1.78
CA GLU A 8 11.33 27.50 1.18
C GLU A 8 12.64 26.69 1.10
N PHE A 9 13.10 26.16 2.25
CA PHE A 9 14.29 25.33 2.30
C PHE A 9 14.05 24.02 1.57
N ARG A 10 14.68 23.90 0.39
CA ARG A 10 14.74 22.65 -0.39
C ARG A 10 16.04 21.94 -0.08
N LEU A 11 15.94 20.73 0.46
CA LEU A 11 17.07 19.83 0.62
C LEU A 11 17.19 18.98 -0.63
N VAL A 12 18.26 19.19 -1.41
CA VAL A 12 18.54 18.37 -2.59
C VAL A 12 19.62 17.35 -2.24
N ALA A 13 19.30 16.07 -2.36
CA ALA A 13 20.24 14.98 -2.27
C ALA A 13 20.27 14.19 -3.57
N THR A 14 21.48 13.99 -4.09
CA THR A 14 21.71 13.12 -5.24
C THR A 14 22.35 11.85 -4.72
N VAL A 15 21.58 10.77 -4.64
CA VAL A 15 22.09 9.46 -4.19
C VAL A 15 22.29 8.60 -5.44
N LEU A 16 23.55 8.45 -5.85
CA LEU A 16 23.93 7.68 -7.04
C LEU A 16 25.08 6.74 -6.65
N GLU A 17 24.80 5.43 -6.61
CA GLU A 17 25.82 4.40 -6.31
C GLU A 17 26.14 3.56 -7.57
N GLU A 18 27.42 3.21 -7.75
CA GLU A 18 27.89 2.25 -8.76
C GLU A 18 27.59 0.81 -8.31
N GLU A 19 26.67 0.18 -9.02
CA GLU A 19 26.51 -1.25 -9.37
C GLU A 19 26.64 -2.40 -8.35
N ASP A 20 27.09 -2.26 -7.09
CA ASP A 20 27.42 -3.49 -6.33
C ASP A 20 27.08 -3.60 -4.84
N VAL A 21 26.08 -2.88 -4.32
CA VAL A 21 25.50 -3.24 -3.01
C VAL A 21 23.99 -2.97 -2.93
N HIS A 22 23.19 -3.89 -3.48
CA HIS A 22 21.72 -3.81 -3.52
C HIS A 22 21.05 -3.53 -2.15
N ASN A 23 21.75 -3.76 -1.02
CA ASN A 23 21.26 -3.47 0.33
C ASN A 23 21.83 -2.20 1.00
N ARG A 24 22.99 -1.65 0.57
CA ARG A 24 23.56 -0.46 1.24
C ARG A 24 22.95 0.84 0.74
N GLY A 25 22.69 0.96 -0.57
CA GLY A 25 22.10 2.17 -1.15
C GLY A 25 20.73 2.48 -0.54
N GLY A 26 19.86 1.47 -0.42
CA GLY A 26 18.56 1.60 0.26
C GLY A 26 18.69 1.97 1.74
N GLN A 27 19.63 1.36 2.47
CA GLN A 27 19.86 1.69 3.88
C GLN A 27 20.33 3.14 4.07
N LEU A 28 21.33 3.58 3.28
CA LEU A 28 21.84 4.95 3.33
C LEU A 28 20.76 5.98 2.97
N LEU A 29 19.92 5.66 1.97
CA LEU A 29 18.78 6.49 1.61
C LEU A 29 17.78 6.59 2.78
N GLY A 30 17.46 5.48 3.43
CA GLY A 30 16.60 5.45 4.61
C GLY A 30 17.14 6.30 5.76
N ASP A 31 18.43 6.13 6.09
CA ASP A 31 19.10 6.91 7.14
C ASP A 31 19.13 8.41 6.82
N PHE A 32 19.38 8.75 5.54
CA PHE A 32 19.32 10.13 5.07
C PHE A 32 17.91 10.71 5.21
N LEU A 33 16.88 10.01 4.74
CA LEU A 33 15.48 10.47 4.82
C LEU A 33 15.04 10.66 6.26
N ALA A 34 15.36 9.72 7.15
CA ALA A 34 15.07 9.83 8.57
C ALA A 34 15.75 11.05 9.21
N SER A 35 17.04 11.27 8.91
CA SER A 35 17.79 12.42 9.41
C SER A 35 17.23 13.75 8.87
N ALA A 36 17.01 13.83 7.56
CA ALA A 36 16.45 15.01 6.89
C ALA A 36 15.05 15.35 7.42
N ALA A 37 14.21 14.33 7.66
CA ALA A 37 12.89 14.48 8.26
C ALA A 37 12.92 15.04 9.69
N THR A 38 14.06 15.16 10.38
CA THR A 38 14.12 15.84 11.69
C THR A 38 14.31 17.35 11.57
N VAL A 39 14.91 17.82 10.46
CA VAL A 39 15.27 19.23 10.24
C VAL A 39 14.46 19.90 9.12
N LEU A 40 13.64 19.13 8.40
CA LEU A 40 12.78 19.65 7.33
C LEU A 40 11.75 20.63 7.88
N SER A 41 11.64 21.82 7.29
CA SER A 41 10.60 22.80 7.65
C SER A 41 9.20 22.28 7.27
N PRO A 42 8.10 22.86 7.80
CA PRO A 42 6.74 22.38 7.51
C PRO A 42 6.38 22.32 6.03
N ARG A 43 6.92 23.24 5.21
CA ARG A 43 6.75 23.29 3.75
C ARG A 43 8.02 22.90 2.98
N GLY A 44 9.01 22.35 3.69
CA GLY A 44 10.26 21.94 3.09
C GLY A 44 10.08 20.71 2.21
N GLU A 45 10.96 20.57 1.22
CA GLU A 45 10.97 19.45 0.30
C GLU A 45 12.33 18.76 0.31
N ILE A 46 12.31 17.43 0.21
CA ILE A 46 13.49 16.61 -0.01
C ILE A 46 13.44 16.09 -1.44
N HIS A 47 14.43 16.47 -2.23
CA HIS A 47 14.55 16.12 -3.63
C HIS A 47 15.61 15.03 -3.76
N VAL A 48 15.21 13.84 -4.23
CA VAL A 48 16.10 12.68 -4.43
C VAL A 48 16.11 12.28 -5.89
N ALA A 49 17.25 12.50 -6.56
CA ALA A 49 17.46 11.99 -7.92
C ALA A 49 17.85 10.52 -7.87
N LEU A 50 17.09 9.67 -8.57
CA LEU A 50 17.32 8.24 -8.67
C LEU A 50 17.49 7.81 -10.13
N CYS A 51 18.38 6.85 -10.37
CA CYS A 51 18.48 6.21 -11.67
C CYS A 51 17.23 5.39 -11.97
N ASP A 52 17.08 5.05 -13.24
CA ASP A 52 16.00 4.19 -13.71
C ASP A 52 15.91 2.88 -12.89
N GLY A 53 14.68 2.50 -12.55
CA GLY A 53 14.38 1.32 -11.72
C GLY A 53 14.67 1.44 -10.21
N GLN A 54 15.43 2.44 -9.73
CA GLN A 54 15.78 2.53 -8.31
C GLN A 54 14.62 3.00 -7.42
N GLY A 55 13.78 3.91 -7.90
CA GLY A 55 12.68 4.48 -7.10
C GLY A 55 11.54 3.51 -6.81
N GLY A 56 11.16 2.71 -7.80
CA GLY A 56 10.13 1.67 -7.68
C GLY A 56 8.68 2.16 -7.62
N CYS A 57 8.41 3.48 -7.53
CA CYS A 57 7.05 4.00 -7.42
C CYS A 57 6.16 3.71 -8.63
N SER A 58 6.75 3.56 -9.82
CA SER A 58 6.07 3.17 -11.06
C SER A 58 6.01 1.66 -11.28
N ALA A 59 6.51 0.85 -10.33
CA ALA A 59 6.51 -0.61 -10.49
C ALA A 59 5.07 -1.13 -10.57
N THR A 60 4.81 -1.92 -11.60
CA THR A 60 3.50 -2.54 -11.86
C THR A 60 3.46 -3.95 -11.29
N THR A 61 4.61 -4.55 -10.98
CA THR A 61 4.70 -5.87 -10.35
C THR A 61 5.41 -5.83 -9.01
N LEU A 62 5.08 -6.77 -8.11
CA LEU A 62 5.82 -6.92 -6.85
C LEU A 62 7.27 -7.36 -7.06
N GLN A 63 7.59 -7.95 -8.22
CA GLN A 63 8.96 -8.33 -8.57
C GLN A 63 9.79 -7.09 -8.90
N GLU A 64 9.28 -6.21 -9.75
CA GLU A 64 9.89 -4.90 -10.03
C GLU A 64 10.06 -4.09 -8.74
N TRP A 65 9.02 -4.04 -7.91
CA TRP A 65 9.07 -3.33 -6.64
C TRP A 65 10.20 -3.84 -5.73
N ARG A 66 10.33 -5.16 -5.58
CA ARG A 66 11.40 -5.79 -4.77
C ARG A 66 12.81 -5.61 -5.34
N GLY A 67 12.92 -5.37 -6.65
CA GLY A 67 14.20 -5.08 -7.30
C GLY A 67 14.61 -3.60 -7.22
N SER A 68 13.74 -2.74 -6.71
CA SER A 68 14.02 -1.32 -6.49
C SER A 68 14.58 -1.06 -5.09
N TRP A 69 14.98 0.18 -4.81
CA TRP A 69 15.37 0.60 -3.47
C TRP A 69 14.18 0.92 -2.57
N THR A 70 12.96 0.82 -3.10
CA THR A 70 11.71 1.07 -2.36
C THR A 70 11.68 2.45 -1.68
N ALA A 71 12.15 3.48 -2.40
CA ALA A 71 12.42 4.81 -1.85
C ALA A 71 11.20 5.44 -1.14
N SER A 72 10.00 5.25 -1.70
CA SER A 72 8.77 5.73 -1.08
C SER A 72 8.45 5.03 0.25
N MET A 73 8.79 3.75 0.39
CA MET A 73 8.55 3.00 1.63
C MET A 73 9.51 3.46 2.72
N LEU A 74 10.79 3.64 2.38
CA LEU A 74 11.79 4.22 3.28
C LEU A 74 11.39 5.64 3.74
N ALA A 75 10.85 6.45 2.83
CA ALA A 75 10.34 7.78 3.14
C ALA A 75 9.11 7.71 4.07
N ALA A 76 8.18 6.78 3.82
CA ALA A 76 7.00 6.59 4.65
C ALA A 76 7.39 6.19 6.09
N ASP A 77 8.39 5.33 6.27
CA ASP A 77 8.93 4.96 7.58
C ASP A 77 9.56 6.16 8.32
N ALA A 78 10.07 7.15 7.58
CA ALA A 78 10.55 8.43 8.11
C ALA A 78 9.42 9.49 8.29
N GLY A 79 8.16 9.13 8.06
CA GLY A 79 7.01 10.03 8.18
C GLY A 79 6.87 11.03 7.02
N LEU A 80 7.48 10.74 5.87
CA LEU A 80 7.44 11.58 4.67
C LEU A 80 6.50 11.00 3.60
N LEU A 81 5.83 11.86 2.85
CA LEU A 81 4.99 11.50 1.70
C LEU A 81 5.76 11.72 0.41
N LEU A 82 5.72 10.74 -0.52
CA LEU A 82 6.15 10.98 -1.90
C LEU A 82 5.08 11.80 -2.62
N ALA A 83 5.33 13.10 -2.78
CA ALA A 83 4.37 14.03 -3.34
C ALA A 83 4.42 14.09 -4.87
N ARG A 84 5.62 14.01 -5.45
CA ARG A 84 5.82 14.16 -6.90
C ARG A 84 7.00 13.32 -7.39
N VAL A 85 6.91 12.94 -8.66
CA VAL A 85 8.01 12.37 -9.43
C VAL A 85 8.15 13.20 -10.70
N LEU A 86 9.33 13.77 -10.93
CA LEU A 86 9.62 14.67 -12.04
C LEU A 86 10.73 14.07 -12.91
N PRO A 87 10.75 14.35 -14.23
CA PRO A 87 11.90 14.00 -15.06
C PRO A 87 13.19 14.61 -14.49
N TYR A 88 14.27 13.83 -14.45
CA TYR A 88 15.56 14.32 -13.97
C TYR A 88 16.55 14.53 -15.10
N GLU A 89 17.02 15.77 -15.24
CA GLU A 89 18.17 16.10 -16.08
C GLU A 89 19.42 16.29 -15.21
N PRO A 90 20.48 15.49 -15.39
CA PRO A 90 21.70 15.60 -14.61
C PRO A 90 22.42 16.92 -14.86
N ARG A 91 22.58 17.73 -13.81
CA ARG A 91 23.38 18.97 -13.83
C ARG A 91 24.44 18.95 -12.72
N TYR A 92 25.36 18.01 -12.80
CA TYR A 92 26.48 17.90 -11.87
C TYR A 92 27.82 17.97 -12.61
N ARG A 93 28.85 18.52 -11.93
CA ARG A 93 30.23 18.45 -12.41
C ARG A 93 30.82 17.14 -11.93
N LEU A 94 31.46 16.41 -12.85
CA LEU A 94 32.22 15.22 -12.50
C LEU A 94 33.46 15.66 -11.73
N SER A 95 33.67 15.05 -10.56
CA SER A 95 34.93 15.10 -9.84
C SER A 95 35.38 13.67 -9.61
N SER A 96 36.32 13.19 -10.41
CA SER A 96 36.76 11.80 -10.32
C SER A 96 37.49 11.48 -9.01
N HIS A 97 37.12 10.34 -8.43
CA HIS A 97 38.01 9.58 -7.58
C HIS A 97 38.91 8.74 -8.50
N ARG A 98 40.23 8.96 -8.48
CA ARG A 98 41.25 8.24 -9.29
C ARG A 98 41.39 8.65 -10.77
N GLY A 99 41.04 9.89 -11.11
CA GLY A 99 41.48 10.51 -12.38
C GLY A 99 40.76 10.05 -13.64
N VAL A 100 39.60 9.37 -13.51
CA VAL A 100 38.72 9.07 -14.64
C VAL A 100 37.32 9.58 -14.31
N ASP A 101 36.88 10.62 -15.03
CA ASP A 101 35.53 11.15 -14.90
C ASP A 101 34.56 10.20 -15.63
N ARG A 102 33.76 9.45 -14.86
CA ARG A 102 32.68 8.60 -15.41
C ARG A 102 31.33 9.18 -15.00
N PRO A 103 30.43 9.47 -15.95
CA PRO A 103 29.07 9.83 -15.61
C PRO A 103 28.35 8.64 -14.96
N PHE A 104 27.37 8.94 -14.11
CA PHE A 104 26.50 7.91 -13.56
C PHE A 104 25.69 7.23 -14.68
N LYS A 105 25.47 5.92 -14.54
CA LYS A 105 24.55 5.16 -15.40
C LYS A 105 23.12 5.49 -15.00
N LEU A 106 22.55 6.53 -15.60
CA LEU A 106 21.22 7.05 -15.23
C LEU A 106 20.06 6.17 -15.72
N GLY A 107 20.27 5.38 -16.77
CA GLY A 107 19.20 4.62 -17.45
C GLY A 107 18.41 5.48 -18.44
N GLU A 108 17.29 4.95 -18.93
CA GLU A 108 16.47 5.63 -19.94
C GLU A 108 15.58 6.71 -19.31
N ASN A 109 15.04 6.42 -18.12
CA ASN A 109 14.07 7.29 -17.45
C ASN A 109 14.48 7.64 -16.01
N PRO A 110 15.59 8.39 -15.80
CA PRO A 110 15.94 8.86 -14.46
C PRO A 110 14.91 9.87 -13.95
N ALA A 111 14.65 9.84 -12.64
CA ALA A 111 13.58 10.63 -12.04
C ALA A 111 13.97 11.27 -10.72
N MET A 112 13.46 12.48 -10.50
CA MET A 112 13.56 13.24 -9.26
C MET A 112 12.32 12.96 -8.41
N HIS A 113 12.52 12.36 -7.24
CA HIS A 113 11.48 12.07 -6.27
C HIS A 113 11.42 13.19 -5.25
N VAL A 114 10.23 13.76 -5.05
CA VAL A 114 10.03 14.88 -4.12
C VAL A 114 9.23 14.38 -2.93
N PHE A 115 9.89 14.35 -1.78
CA PHE A 115 9.29 13.97 -0.50
C PHE A 115 9.00 15.21 0.34
N VAL A 116 7.87 15.18 1.04
CA VAL A 116 7.41 16.29 1.89
C VAL A 116 6.93 15.76 3.24
N ARG A 117 6.83 16.64 4.23
CA ARG A 117 6.00 16.34 5.40
C ARG A 117 4.53 16.38 5.00
N PRO A 118 3.71 15.43 5.48
CA PRO A 118 2.26 15.57 5.43
C PRO A 118 1.81 16.84 6.13
N ASP A 119 1.17 17.74 5.39
CA ASP A 119 0.55 18.96 5.91
C ASP A 119 -0.99 18.92 5.82
N GLY A 120 -1.54 17.80 5.32
CA GLY A 120 -2.97 17.62 5.08
C GLY A 120 -3.49 18.32 3.82
N VAL A 121 -2.64 19.02 3.08
CA VAL A 121 -2.99 19.76 1.86
C VAL A 121 -2.40 19.09 0.62
N VAL A 122 -1.12 18.68 0.68
CA VAL A 122 -0.47 18.02 -0.44
C VAL A 122 -1.01 16.61 -0.63
N GLU A 123 -1.48 16.32 -1.84
CA GLU A 123 -1.99 15.01 -2.24
C GLU A 123 -1.04 14.35 -3.25
N ALA A 124 -0.66 13.11 -2.96
CA ALA A 124 0.13 12.27 -3.84
C ALA A 124 -0.76 11.73 -4.98
N PRO A 125 -0.35 11.89 -6.25
CA PRO A 125 -1.02 11.26 -7.39
C PRO A 125 -1.12 9.74 -7.24
N ARG A 126 -2.25 9.14 -7.69
CA ARG A 126 -2.53 7.70 -7.51
C ARG A 126 -1.42 6.79 -8.02
N ASP A 127 -0.79 7.13 -9.14
CA ASP A 127 0.27 6.36 -9.77
C ASP A 127 1.57 6.28 -8.96
N ILE A 128 1.72 7.09 -7.91
CA ILE A 128 2.88 7.07 -7.01
C ILE A 128 2.51 6.80 -5.54
N GLN A 129 1.24 6.55 -5.25
CA GLN A 129 0.78 6.23 -3.89
C GLN A 129 1.33 4.88 -3.43
N LEU A 130 1.64 4.80 -2.14
CA LEU A 130 1.90 3.52 -1.47
C LEU A 130 0.61 2.97 -0.89
N CYS A 131 0.47 1.64 -0.99
CA CYS A 131 -0.63 0.91 -0.40
C CYS A 131 -0.17 -0.30 0.41
N CYS A 132 -0.96 -0.64 1.41
CA CYS A 132 -0.94 -1.93 2.11
C CYS A 132 -2.26 -2.65 1.85
N ARG A 133 -2.27 -3.98 1.82
CA ARG A 133 -3.50 -4.75 1.62
C ARG A 133 -3.60 -5.96 2.53
N HIS A 134 -4.82 -6.41 2.77
CA HIS A 134 -5.12 -7.66 3.46
C HIS A 134 -6.40 -8.29 2.91
N GLU A 135 -6.62 -9.55 3.28
CA GLU A 135 -7.89 -10.24 3.01
C GLU A 135 -8.81 -10.14 4.22
N LEU A 136 -10.06 -9.74 3.99
CA LEU A 136 -11.14 -9.78 4.98
C LEU A 136 -12.11 -10.90 4.59
N HIS A 137 -12.37 -11.82 5.53
CA HIS A 137 -13.18 -13.02 5.29
C HIS A 137 -14.50 -12.91 6.06
N VAL A 138 -15.59 -12.67 5.34
CA VAL A 138 -16.94 -12.56 5.87
C VAL A 138 -17.69 -13.87 5.63
N VAL A 139 -18.34 -14.41 6.65
CA VAL A 139 -19.21 -15.57 6.52
C VAL A 139 -20.53 -15.12 5.89
N VAL A 140 -20.93 -15.74 4.78
CA VAL A 140 -22.19 -15.45 4.11
C VAL A 140 -23.28 -16.27 4.81
N PRO A 141 -24.33 -15.63 5.34
CA PRO A 141 -25.48 -16.34 5.92
C PRO A 141 -26.11 -17.31 4.92
N GLN A 142 -26.69 -18.42 5.39
CA GLN A 142 -27.43 -19.35 4.53
C GLN A 142 -28.89 -18.88 4.40
N ASP A 143 -29.50 -19.12 3.24
CA ASP A 143 -30.92 -18.80 3.00
C ASP A 143 -31.79 -19.55 4.03
N GLY A 144 -32.42 -18.81 4.94
CA GLY A 144 -33.24 -19.36 6.04
C GLY A 144 -32.84 -18.94 7.46
N ASP A 145 -31.73 -18.21 7.64
CA ASP A 145 -31.43 -17.51 8.90
C ASP A 145 -32.24 -16.20 9.00
N ASP A 146 -33.57 -16.30 9.08
CA ASP A 146 -34.51 -15.15 9.19
C ASP A 146 -34.24 -14.26 10.43
N ASP A 147 -33.49 -14.77 11.41
CA ASP A 147 -33.14 -14.04 12.64
C ASP A 147 -32.08 -12.93 12.42
N LEU A 148 -31.25 -13.02 11.38
CA LEU A 148 -30.17 -12.05 11.13
C LEU A 148 -30.68 -10.75 10.49
N ASP A 149 -31.64 -10.83 9.57
CA ASP A 149 -32.26 -9.66 8.95
C ASP A 149 -33.11 -8.87 9.97
N ALA A 150 -33.75 -9.57 10.92
CA ALA A 150 -34.49 -8.93 12.00
C ALA A 150 -33.58 -8.24 13.03
N ALA A 151 -32.45 -8.86 13.40
CA ALA A 151 -31.47 -8.28 14.31
C ALA A 151 -30.71 -7.09 13.69
N ALA A 152 -30.45 -7.12 12.39
CA ALA A 152 -29.80 -6.02 11.67
C ALA A 152 -30.70 -4.77 11.61
N ALA A 153 -32.02 -4.97 11.44
CA ALA A 153 -32.99 -3.88 11.46
C ALA A 153 -33.11 -3.23 12.86
N ASP A 154 -33.01 -4.00 13.94
CA ASP A 154 -33.16 -3.50 15.33
C ASP A 154 -31.87 -2.80 15.84
N ALA A 155 -30.70 -3.19 15.32
CA ALA A 155 -29.41 -2.57 15.66
C ALA A 155 -29.09 -1.28 14.86
N GLY A 156 -30.02 -0.80 14.03
CA GLY A 156 -29.80 0.41 13.21
C GLY A 156 -28.71 0.22 12.15
N ILE A 157 -28.50 -1.01 11.68
CA ILE A 157 -27.51 -1.32 10.65
C ILE A 157 -28.00 -0.75 9.32
N VAL A 158 -27.26 0.23 8.79
CA VAL A 158 -27.64 0.99 7.58
C VAL A 158 -27.43 0.19 6.29
N HIS A 159 -26.63 -0.87 6.32
CA HIS A 159 -26.25 -1.64 5.13
C HIS A 159 -26.94 -2.99 5.10
N SER A 160 -27.62 -3.31 3.99
CA SER A 160 -28.14 -4.65 3.73
C SER A 160 -27.00 -5.66 3.55
N ILE A 161 -27.27 -6.94 3.77
CA ILE A 161 -26.30 -8.02 3.51
C ILE A 161 -25.80 -8.00 2.06
N ASP A 162 -26.69 -7.73 1.11
CA ASP A 162 -26.34 -7.58 -0.31
C ASP A 162 -25.33 -6.45 -0.54
N SER A 163 -25.51 -5.30 0.11
CA SER A 163 -24.58 -4.17 0.03
C SER A 163 -23.21 -4.51 0.61
N ILE A 164 -23.16 -5.35 1.65
CA ILE A 164 -21.91 -5.87 2.22
C ILE A 164 -21.24 -6.85 1.27
N LEU A 165 -22.00 -7.76 0.65
CA LEU A 165 -21.48 -8.71 -0.34
C LEU A 165 -20.99 -8.01 -1.62
N GLU A 166 -21.58 -6.87 -1.96
CA GLU A 166 -21.10 -6.00 -3.03
C GLU A 166 -19.77 -5.31 -2.68
N GLY A 167 -19.44 -5.18 -1.40
CA GLY A 167 -18.17 -4.64 -0.91
C GLY A 167 -18.14 -3.11 -0.77
N ASP A 168 -19.14 -2.39 -1.30
CA ASP A 168 -19.26 -0.94 -1.12
C ASP A 168 -19.48 -0.60 0.36
N ALA A 169 -20.36 -1.33 1.05
CA ALA A 169 -20.55 -1.14 2.49
C ALA A 169 -19.28 -1.44 3.29
N VAL A 170 -18.51 -2.48 2.91
CA VAL A 170 -17.24 -2.81 3.57
C VAL A 170 -16.25 -1.65 3.39
N ARG A 171 -16.13 -1.11 2.17
CA ARG A 171 -15.29 0.06 1.90
C ARG A 171 -15.72 1.24 2.77
N ASP A 172 -17.01 1.58 2.77
CA ASP A 172 -17.54 2.78 3.42
C ASP A 172 -17.41 2.69 4.94
N ILE A 173 -17.73 1.54 5.55
CA ILE A 173 -17.51 1.30 6.99
C ILE A 173 -16.05 1.54 7.38
N ILE A 174 -15.11 1.00 6.60
CA ILE A 174 -13.68 1.12 6.90
C ILE A 174 -13.19 2.55 6.64
N GLN A 175 -13.62 3.17 5.54
CA GLN A 175 -13.23 4.52 5.15
C GLN A 175 -13.66 5.55 6.20
N ASP A 176 -14.87 5.40 6.75
CA ASP A 176 -15.47 6.39 7.65
C ASP A 176 -15.04 6.21 9.11
N ARG A 177 -14.67 4.99 9.52
CA ARG A 177 -14.48 4.66 10.95
C ARG A 177 -13.09 4.16 11.31
N CYS A 178 -12.33 3.64 10.35
CA CYS A 178 -11.10 2.89 10.66
C CYS A 178 -9.83 3.61 10.24
N VAL A 179 -9.90 4.48 9.22
CA VAL A 179 -8.73 5.17 8.68
C VAL A 179 -8.87 6.69 8.87
N PRO A 180 -7.75 7.42 9.03
CA PRO A 180 -7.79 8.88 9.11
C PRO A 180 -8.04 9.50 7.72
N ASP A 181 -8.49 10.75 7.71
CA ASP A 181 -8.52 11.58 6.51
C ASP A 181 -7.17 11.56 5.79
N GLY A 182 -7.20 11.46 4.45
CA GLY A 182 -5.99 11.39 3.63
C GLY A 182 -5.42 9.97 3.47
N VAL A 183 -6.13 8.95 3.94
CA VAL A 183 -5.95 7.55 3.57
C VAL A 183 -7.21 7.06 2.87
N ARG A 184 -7.04 6.53 1.66
CA ARG A 184 -8.13 5.97 0.85
C ARG A 184 -8.22 4.46 1.06
N VAL A 185 -9.43 3.97 1.27
CA VAL A 185 -9.76 2.55 1.30
C VAL A 185 -10.26 2.13 -0.07
N GLU A 186 -9.74 1.01 -0.57
CA GLU A 186 -10.25 0.36 -1.78
C GLU A 186 -10.51 -1.12 -1.54
N VAL A 187 -11.49 -1.66 -2.26
CA VAL A 187 -11.80 -3.09 -2.28
C VAL A 187 -11.61 -3.60 -3.72
N PRO A 188 -10.37 -3.71 -4.21
CA PRO A 188 -10.07 -4.04 -5.61
C PRO A 188 -10.54 -5.41 -6.07
N ALA A 189 -10.76 -6.35 -5.15
CA ALA A 189 -11.20 -7.70 -5.49
C ALA A 189 -12.16 -8.26 -4.44
N ARG A 190 -13.13 -9.04 -4.92
CA ARG A 190 -14.06 -9.81 -4.10
C ARG A 190 -14.27 -11.19 -4.71
N GLN A 191 -14.38 -12.22 -3.88
CA GLN A 191 -14.67 -13.58 -4.31
C GLN A 191 -15.51 -14.29 -3.26
N ILE A 192 -16.54 -15.05 -3.68
CA ILE A 192 -17.27 -15.95 -2.79
C ILE A 192 -16.72 -17.36 -2.98
N VAL A 193 -16.38 -18.03 -1.89
CA VAL A 193 -15.78 -19.36 -1.86
C VAL A 193 -16.57 -20.26 -0.92
N GLU A 194 -16.77 -21.52 -1.29
CA GLU A 194 -17.30 -22.54 -0.38
C GLU A 194 -16.16 -23.16 0.44
N VAL A 195 -16.34 -23.18 1.75
CA VAL A 195 -15.34 -23.65 2.71
C VAL A 195 -15.94 -24.82 3.50
N ASN A 196 -15.25 -25.96 3.48
CA ASN A 196 -15.69 -27.19 4.12
C ASN A 196 -14.87 -27.47 5.38
N GLU A 197 -14.99 -26.57 6.38
CA GLU A 197 -14.21 -26.61 7.62
C GLU A 197 -15.05 -26.94 8.87
N SER A 198 -16.37 -26.96 8.74
CA SER A 198 -17.31 -27.18 9.84
C SER A 198 -17.92 -28.59 9.78
N PRO A 199 -18.15 -29.26 10.92
CA PRO A 199 -18.93 -30.50 10.97
C PRO A 199 -20.38 -30.31 10.52
N HIS A 200 -20.85 -29.07 10.42
CA HIS A 200 -22.19 -28.70 9.94
C HIS A 200 -22.28 -28.54 8.41
N GLY A 201 -21.23 -28.91 7.67
CA GLY A 201 -21.20 -28.87 6.21
C GLY A 201 -20.53 -27.61 5.64
N PRO A 202 -20.50 -27.48 4.30
CA PRO A 202 -19.88 -26.36 3.63
C PRO A 202 -20.64 -25.06 3.92
N HIS A 203 -19.90 -23.99 4.18
CA HIS A 203 -20.44 -22.64 4.29
C HIS A 203 -19.75 -21.71 3.29
N ARG A 204 -20.46 -20.65 2.90
CA ARG A 204 -19.97 -19.67 1.93
C ARG A 204 -19.22 -18.56 2.67
N VAL A 205 -18.09 -18.14 2.11
CA VAL A 205 -17.26 -17.05 2.65
C VAL A 205 -17.01 -16.05 1.53
N ALA A 206 -17.33 -14.79 1.78
CA ALA A 206 -16.94 -13.68 0.93
C ALA A 206 -15.55 -13.19 1.36
N VAL A 207 -14.59 -13.26 0.43
CA VAL A 207 -13.21 -12.81 0.62
C VAL A 207 -13.05 -11.48 -0.11
N PHE A 208 -12.78 -10.43 0.65
CA PHE A 208 -12.51 -9.09 0.15
C PHE A 208 -11.02 -8.82 0.24
N LEU A 209 -10.41 -8.35 -0.84
CA LEU A 209 -9.08 -7.75 -0.80
C LEU A 209 -9.25 -6.28 -0.46
N VAL A 210 -8.89 -5.88 0.75
CA VAL A 210 -8.98 -4.49 1.22
C VAL A 210 -7.61 -3.85 1.14
N ALA A 211 -7.51 -2.66 0.55
CA ALA A 211 -6.29 -1.89 0.40
C ALA A 211 -6.41 -0.50 1.05
N TYR A 212 -5.36 -0.08 1.73
CA TYR A 212 -5.18 1.25 2.33
C TYR A 212 -4.13 1.99 1.53
N CYS A 213 -4.47 3.13 0.95
CA CYS A 213 -3.58 3.90 0.08
C CYS A 213 -3.38 5.31 0.62
N GLY A 214 -2.12 5.73 0.73
CA GLY A 214 -1.75 7.03 1.29
C GLY A 214 -1.91 8.15 0.28
N GLU A 215 -2.95 8.97 0.44
CA GLU A 215 -3.17 10.14 -0.43
C GLU A 215 -2.44 11.37 0.10
N ARG A 216 -2.64 11.69 1.37
CA ARG A 216 -2.03 12.86 2.04
C ARG A 216 -1.14 12.46 3.22
N HIS A 217 -1.20 11.18 3.62
CA HIS A 217 -0.37 10.63 4.67
C HIS A 217 0.43 9.43 4.15
N PRO A 218 1.66 9.22 4.64
CA PRO A 218 2.38 7.99 4.39
C PRO A 218 1.63 6.80 4.98
N VAL A 219 1.70 5.67 4.30
CA VAL A 219 1.17 4.39 4.79
C VAL A 219 2.35 3.48 5.09
N THR A 220 2.50 3.15 6.37
CA THR A 220 3.42 2.11 6.83
C THR A 220 2.66 0.82 7.12
N ARG A 221 3.40 -0.29 7.24
CA ARG A 221 2.81 -1.58 7.58
C ARG A 221 2.11 -1.54 8.94
N ASP A 222 2.75 -0.93 9.93
CA ASP A 222 2.26 -0.90 11.31
C ASP A 222 0.95 -0.11 11.42
N MET A 223 0.84 1.01 10.69
CA MET A 223 -0.41 1.79 10.59
C MET A 223 -1.51 0.95 9.95
N ALA A 224 -1.20 0.28 8.83
CA ALA A 224 -2.17 -0.56 8.14
C ALA A 224 -2.61 -1.78 8.96
N ASP A 225 -1.73 -2.38 9.78
CA ASP A 225 -2.09 -3.48 10.70
C ASP A 225 -3.05 -3.00 11.80
N GLN A 226 -2.90 -1.77 12.28
CA GLN A 226 -3.85 -1.14 13.21
C GLN A 226 -5.21 -0.92 12.56
N TRP A 227 -5.25 -0.30 11.38
CA TRP A 227 -6.50 -0.07 10.64
C TRP A 227 -7.20 -1.37 10.25
N ARG A 228 -6.44 -2.42 9.92
CA ARG A 228 -6.99 -3.77 9.70
C ARG A 228 -7.65 -4.33 10.96
N GLY A 229 -7.03 -4.12 12.13
CA GLY A 229 -7.64 -4.54 13.41
C GLY A 229 -8.96 -3.83 13.67
N MET A 230 -8.99 -2.51 13.45
CA MET A 230 -10.22 -1.71 13.55
C MET A 230 -11.27 -2.14 12.52
N ALA A 231 -10.85 -2.41 11.28
CA ALA A 231 -11.74 -2.87 10.21
C ALA A 231 -12.39 -4.22 10.56
N GLU A 232 -11.61 -5.19 11.05
CA GLU A 232 -12.14 -6.46 11.52
C GLU A 232 -13.13 -6.27 12.67
N GLU A 233 -12.84 -5.37 13.62
CA GLU A 233 -13.75 -5.07 14.73
C GLU A 233 -15.04 -4.41 14.24
N GLU A 234 -14.96 -3.33 13.48
CA GLU A 234 -16.14 -2.58 13.00
C GLU A 234 -17.00 -3.43 12.07
N VAL A 235 -16.41 -4.14 11.09
CA VAL A 235 -17.19 -4.98 10.17
C VAL A 235 -17.83 -6.16 10.91
N SER A 236 -17.20 -6.70 11.95
CA SER A 236 -17.78 -7.81 12.74
C SER A 236 -19.06 -7.45 13.48
N ARG A 237 -19.33 -6.15 13.68
CA ARG A 237 -20.60 -5.67 14.25
C ARG A 237 -21.77 -5.76 13.27
N HIS A 238 -21.47 -5.91 11.99
CA HIS A 238 -22.46 -5.98 10.91
C HIS A 238 -22.62 -7.38 10.34
N VAL A 239 -21.52 -8.12 10.23
CA VAL A 239 -21.51 -9.47 9.65
C VAL A 239 -20.52 -10.38 10.37
N PRO A 240 -20.83 -11.68 10.53
CA PRO A 240 -19.90 -12.63 11.13
C PRO A 240 -18.62 -12.75 10.30
N LEU A 241 -17.48 -12.62 10.96
CA LEU A 241 -16.17 -12.83 10.34
C LEU A 241 -15.69 -14.26 10.56
N ARG A 242 -14.85 -14.73 9.64
CA ARG A 242 -14.20 -16.04 9.74
C ARG A 242 -13.02 -15.98 10.72
N GLU A 243 -13.23 -16.47 11.94
CA GLU A 243 -12.27 -16.34 13.06
C GLU A 243 -10.85 -16.87 12.76
N ASN A 244 -10.71 -18.01 12.08
CA ASN A 244 -9.38 -18.58 11.79
C ASN A 244 -8.56 -17.79 10.75
N ARG A 245 -9.14 -16.74 10.16
CA ARG A 245 -8.46 -15.84 9.22
C ARG A 245 -8.25 -14.42 9.77
N ARG A 246 -8.82 -14.10 10.91
CA ARG A 246 -8.63 -12.81 11.59
C ARG A 246 -7.21 -12.65 12.10
N GLY A 247 -6.81 -11.41 12.35
CA GLY A 247 -5.54 -11.12 12.97
C GLY A 247 -4.32 -11.31 12.06
N ARG A 248 -4.51 -11.67 10.79
CA ARG A 248 -3.41 -11.80 9.81
C ARG A 248 -2.77 -10.44 9.56
N THR A 249 -1.46 -10.45 9.36
CA THR A 249 -0.73 -9.21 9.06
C THR A 249 -1.03 -8.73 7.66
N VAL A 250 -1.14 -7.42 7.49
CA VAL A 250 -1.20 -6.77 6.18
C VAL A 250 0.09 -7.01 5.40
N SER A 251 0.02 -6.83 4.08
CA SER A 251 1.19 -6.84 3.21
C SER A 251 2.18 -5.75 3.60
N ARG A 252 3.46 -5.92 3.23
CA ARG A 252 4.38 -4.78 3.17
C ARG A 252 3.84 -3.71 2.21
N PRO A 253 4.18 -2.43 2.39
CA PRO A 253 3.83 -1.38 1.44
C PRO A 253 4.33 -1.72 0.02
N PHE A 254 3.50 -1.39 -0.97
CA PHE A 254 3.79 -1.55 -2.39
C PHE A 254 3.13 -0.40 -3.17
N PRO A 255 3.63 -0.07 -4.38
CA PRO A 255 3.09 1.03 -5.17
C PRO A 255 1.70 0.68 -5.73
N TYR A 256 0.80 1.66 -5.79
CA TYR A 256 -0.57 1.48 -6.26
C TYR A 256 -0.70 0.85 -7.67
N PRO A 257 0.16 1.15 -8.66
CA PRO A 257 0.16 0.41 -9.93
C PRO A 257 0.29 -1.12 -9.78
N ALA A 258 0.95 -1.59 -8.72
CA ALA A 258 1.07 -3.01 -8.36
C ALA A 258 -0.11 -3.54 -7.51
N LEU A 259 -1.19 -2.78 -7.34
CA LEU A 259 -2.44 -3.25 -6.72
C LEU A 259 -3.23 -4.19 -7.64
N TYR A 260 -3.26 -3.87 -8.94
CA TYR A 260 -4.02 -4.58 -9.98
C TYR A 260 -3.21 -5.43 -10.98
N PRO A 261 -2.00 -5.95 -10.71
CA PRO A 261 -1.31 -6.79 -11.67
C PRO A 261 -2.06 -8.10 -11.76
N GLU A 262 -3.01 -8.14 -12.69
CA GLU A 262 -3.78 -9.32 -13.11
C GLU A 262 -4.06 -10.24 -11.93
N ILE A 263 -5.08 -9.90 -11.12
CA ILE A 263 -5.56 -10.66 -9.95
C ILE A 263 -5.38 -12.17 -10.22
N LYS A 264 -4.24 -12.73 -9.77
CA LYS A 264 -3.82 -14.12 -10.01
C LYS A 264 -4.73 -15.15 -9.33
N TYR A 265 -5.80 -14.70 -8.70
CA TYR A 265 -6.85 -15.56 -8.16
C TYR A 265 -7.68 -16.25 -9.25
N ARG A 266 -7.55 -15.86 -10.54
CA ARG A 266 -8.18 -16.63 -11.64
C ARG A 266 -7.54 -17.99 -11.92
N HIS A 267 -6.27 -18.24 -11.58
CA HIS A 267 -5.57 -19.46 -12.04
C HIS A 267 -5.08 -20.40 -10.94
N VAL A 268 -4.77 -19.92 -9.73
CA VAL A 268 -4.19 -20.80 -8.69
C VAL A 268 -5.20 -21.87 -8.18
N TRP A 269 -6.50 -21.60 -8.27
CA TRP A 269 -7.53 -22.54 -7.81
C TRP A 269 -7.92 -23.60 -8.84
N LEU A 270 -7.84 -23.31 -10.15
CA LEU A 270 -8.13 -24.31 -11.19
C LEU A 270 -7.08 -25.43 -11.19
N ASP A 271 -5.82 -25.11 -10.96
CA ASP A 271 -4.76 -26.13 -10.92
C ASP A 271 -4.85 -27.01 -9.67
N GLN A 272 -5.31 -26.48 -8.53
CA GLN A 272 -5.55 -27.26 -7.30
C GLN A 272 -6.85 -28.09 -7.35
N LEU A 273 -7.89 -27.64 -8.07
CA LEU A 273 -9.11 -28.43 -8.28
C LEU A 273 -8.90 -29.52 -9.34
N MET A 274 -8.19 -29.22 -10.44
CA MET A 274 -7.92 -30.19 -11.51
C MET A 274 -6.89 -31.25 -11.13
N SER A 275 -6.00 -30.97 -10.18
CA SER A 275 -5.07 -31.99 -9.62
C SER A 275 -5.72 -32.91 -8.57
N SER A 276 -6.98 -32.67 -8.21
CA SER A 276 -7.74 -33.48 -7.24
C SER A 276 -8.82 -34.37 -7.86
N LEU A 277 -8.99 -34.32 -9.18
CA LEU A 277 -9.91 -35.23 -9.89
C LEU A 277 -9.23 -36.60 -10.08
N PRO A 278 -9.85 -37.71 -9.65
CA PRO A 278 -9.32 -39.04 -9.96
C PRO A 278 -9.36 -39.24 -11.48
N GLU A 279 -8.24 -39.67 -12.06
CA GLU A 279 -8.20 -40.10 -13.45
C GLU A 279 -9.24 -41.20 -13.65
N SER A 280 -10.27 -40.89 -14.43
CA SER A 280 -11.28 -41.87 -14.82
C SER A 280 -10.61 -42.90 -15.73
N SER A 281 -10.42 -44.10 -15.16
CA SER A 281 -10.03 -45.33 -15.85
C SER A 281 -11.09 -45.83 -16.83
#